data_AF-A0A9E2VU52-F1
#
_entry.id   AF-A0A9E2VU52-F1
#
_cell.length_a   1.000
_cell.length_b   1.000
_cell.length_c   1.000
_cell.angle_alpha   90.00
_cell.angle_beta   90.00
_cell.angle_gamma   90.00
#
_symmetry.space_group_name_H-M   'P 1'
#
loop_
_entity.id
_entity.type
_entity.pdbx_description
1 polymer ?
#
loop_
_entity_poly.entity_id
_entity_poly.type
_entity_poly.pdbx_seq_one_letter_code
_entity_poly.pdbx_strand_id
1 'polypeptide(L)'
;MEQPMSTFDHYKRGRVLKQSHTFAEALEEFRQAVTDPLYGGKARVQMALCLRAMERYDEAAAAFRQALELATFSSEETTRILYLLGKTLESVGQYAEALEAYGWARKEDPGFQDVAHRIKHLLSGGRGPLPPYQQDDQSWVEAMRRRGQQLTPQILSLLDQLWKSVGGYAERLGTNRGGRRESPSVRDAGHQSGHRELTPTRGSLPASRDRKRDNRQHVRVAVQLHSHFSSRGQMMAGEGELRDLSPGGCRVTSPVAVPVGVMLECCIFPQGAINPFTIEGAMVRWSRPQEFGVAFTTIRPGVQRQIAQLCRQRIPLG
;
A
#
# COMPACT_ATOMS: atom_id res chain seq x y z
N MET A 1 1.34 15.14 -34.50
CA MET A 1 -0.07 15.23 -34.08
C MET A 1 -0.15 14.62 -32.70
N GLU A 2 -0.30 15.45 -31.67
CA GLU A 2 -0.52 14.97 -30.30
C GLU A 2 -1.86 14.24 -30.26
N GLN A 3 -1.88 13.03 -29.72
CA GLN A 3 -3.14 12.33 -29.49
C GLN A 3 -3.93 13.09 -28.42
N PRO A 4 -5.25 13.29 -28.58
CA PRO A 4 -6.07 13.92 -27.56
C PRO A 4 -5.97 13.11 -26.27
N MET A 5 -5.68 13.78 -25.15
CA MET A 5 -5.54 13.12 -23.85
C MET A 5 -6.83 12.41 -23.45
N SER A 6 -6.70 11.22 -22.88
CA SER A 6 -7.82 10.47 -22.30
C SER A 6 -8.35 11.17 -21.04
N THR A 7 -9.64 10.98 -20.73
CA THR A 7 -10.26 11.42 -19.47
C THR A 7 -9.51 10.89 -18.24
N PHE A 8 -8.93 9.69 -18.33
CA PHE A 8 -8.07 9.13 -17.28
C PHE A 8 -6.71 9.83 -17.17
N ASP A 9 -6.13 10.25 -18.29
CA ASP A 9 -4.86 10.99 -18.30
C ASP A 9 -5.04 12.37 -17.69
N HIS A 10 -6.14 13.04 -18.02
CA HIS A 10 -6.57 14.27 -17.35
C HIS A 10 -6.71 14.07 -15.83
N TYR A 11 -7.34 12.99 -15.37
CA TYR A 11 -7.43 12.68 -13.94
C TYR A 11 -6.04 12.51 -13.28
N LYS A 12 -5.13 11.77 -13.92
CA LYS A 12 -3.75 11.57 -13.41
C LYS A 12 -3.00 12.89 -13.33
N ARG A 13 -3.05 13.70 -14.40
CA ARG A 13 -2.38 15.00 -14.46
C ARG A 13 -2.93 15.97 -13.41
N GLY A 14 -4.25 16.03 -13.25
CA GLY A 14 -4.89 16.81 -12.18
C GLY A 14 -4.41 16.42 -10.79
N ARG A 15 -4.19 15.12 -10.51
CA ARG A 15 -3.64 14.66 -9.23
C ARG A 15 -2.21 15.17 -8.99
N VAL A 16 -1.36 15.14 -10.01
CA VAL A 16 0.01 15.65 -9.93
C VAL A 16 0.00 17.17 -9.67
N LEU A 17 -0.78 17.92 -10.45
CA LEU A 17 -0.91 19.38 -10.26
C LEU A 17 -1.42 19.76 -8.87
N LYS A 18 -2.38 19.00 -8.33
CA LYS A 18 -2.86 19.19 -6.96
C LYS A 18 -1.76 18.94 -5.92
N GLN A 19 -0.94 17.91 -6.11
CA GLN A 19 0.21 17.64 -5.23
C GLN A 19 1.26 18.76 -5.29
N SER A 20 1.40 19.39 -6.45
CA SER A 20 2.21 20.59 -6.66
C SER A 20 1.51 21.90 -6.22
N HIS A 21 0.40 21.81 -5.47
CA HIS A 21 -0.37 22.96 -5.00
C HIS A 21 -0.88 23.91 -6.10
N THR A 22 -0.90 23.48 -7.36
CA THR A 22 -1.38 24.27 -8.49
C THR A 22 -2.86 23.99 -8.73
N PHE A 23 -3.68 24.44 -7.77
CA PHE A 23 -5.07 24.00 -7.63
C PHE A 23 -6.00 24.44 -8.77
N ALA A 24 -5.75 25.60 -9.37
CA ALA A 24 -6.57 26.11 -10.47
C ALA A 24 -6.41 25.26 -11.75
N GLU A 25 -5.17 24.91 -12.09
CA GLU A 25 -4.88 24.03 -13.23
C GLU A 25 -5.35 22.60 -12.95
N ALA A 26 -5.16 22.10 -11.73
CA ALA A 26 -5.68 20.81 -11.31
C ALA A 26 -7.20 20.73 -11.47
N LEU A 27 -7.92 21.81 -11.13
CA LEU A 27 -9.37 21.88 -11.28
C LEU A 27 -9.81 21.74 -12.73
N GLU A 28 -9.10 22.35 -13.68
CA GLU A 28 -9.41 22.24 -15.11
C GLU A 28 -9.17 20.83 -15.62
N GLU A 29 -8.04 20.22 -15.27
CA GLU A 29 -7.77 18.81 -15.60
C GLU A 29 -8.84 17.88 -15.02
N PHE A 30 -9.28 18.11 -13.78
CA PHE A 30 -10.34 17.30 -13.21
C PHE A 30 -11.70 17.51 -13.89
N ARG A 31 -12.02 18.71 -14.39
CA ARG A 31 -13.25 18.96 -15.17
C ARG A 31 -13.31 18.08 -16.40
N GLN A 32 -12.20 17.98 -17.14
CA GLN A 32 -12.10 17.11 -18.31
C GLN A 32 -12.29 15.63 -17.94
N ALA A 33 -11.89 15.24 -16.73
CA ALA A 33 -12.05 13.87 -16.23
C ALA A 33 -13.46 13.53 -15.69
N VAL A 34 -14.37 14.51 -15.54
CA VAL A 34 -15.70 14.28 -14.95
C VAL A 34 -16.59 13.37 -15.80
N THR A 35 -16.35 13.33 -17.12
CA THR A 35 -17.08 12.50 -18.09
C THR A 35 -16.67 11.02 -18.04
N ASP A 36 -15.60 10.69 -17.32
CA ASP A 36 -15.12 9.33 -17.18
C ASP A 36 -16.11 8.47 -16.36
N PRO A 37 -16.56 7.31 -16.88
CA PRO A 37 -17.50 6.46 -16.15
C PRO A 37 -16.96 5.90 -14.83
N LEU A 38 -15.64 5.72 -14.71
CA LEU A 38 -14.99 5.12 -13.55
C LEU A 38 -14.46 6.20 -12.60
N TYR A 39 -13.91 7.28 -13.15
CA TYR A 39 -13.23 8.32 -12.39
C TYR A 39 -14.05 9.60 -12.21
N GLY A 40 -15.17 9.78 -12.91
CA GLY A 40 -15.93 11.03 -12.87
C GLY A 40 -16.39 11.41 -11.47
N GLY A 41 -16.81 10.44 -10.65
CA GLY A 41 -17.11 10.66 -9.23
C GLY A 41 -15.88 11.08 -8.42
N LYS A 42 -14.76 10.37 -8.59
CA LYS A 42 -13.49 10.66 -7.91
C LYS A 42 -12.92 12.01 -8.33
N ALA A 43 -13.04 12.37 -9.62
CA ALA A 43 -12.67 13.65 -10.17
C ALA A 43 -13.45 14.78 -9.49
N ARG A 44 -14.78 14.67 -9.36
CA ARG A 44 -15.60 15.65 -8.61
C ARG A 44 -15.14 15.83 -7.16
N VAL A 45 -14.82 14.73 -6.46
CA VAL A 45 -14.26 14.81 -5.10
C VAL A 45 -12.91 15.54 -5.10
N GLN A 46 -12.03 15.29 -6.08
CA GLN A 46 -10.78 16.03 -6.18
C GLN A 46 -10.98 17.51 -6.51
N MET A 47 -11.95 17.85 -7.36
CA MET A 47 -12.35 19.23 -7.64
C MET A 47 -12.78 19.93 -6.36
N ALA A 48 -13.65 19.30 -5.58
CA ALA A 48 -14.10 19.84 -4.30
C ALA A 48 -12.93 20.10 -3.35
N LEU A 49 -11.96 19.17 -3.25
CA LEU A 49 -10.75 19.37 -2.45
C LEU A 49 -9.88 20.54 -2.95
N CYS A 50 -9.73 20.71 -4.26
CA CYS A 50 -9.01 21.85 -4.83
C CYS A 50 -9.74 23.17 -4.52
N LEU A 51 -11.07 23.20 -4.68
CA LEU A 51 -11.90 24.36 -4.37
C LEU A 51 -11.80 24.75 -2.89
N ARG A 52 -11.81 23.78 -1.96
CA ARG A 52 -11.55 24.05 -0.53
C ARG A 52 -10.17 24.65 -0.29
N ALA A 53 -9.14 24.13 -0.97
CA ALA A 53 -7.77 24.63 -0.83
C ALA A 53 -7.62 26.05 -1.38
N MET A 54 -8.49 26.46 -2.30
CA MET A 54 -8.63 27.81 -2.82
C MET A 54 -9.66 28.66 -2.02
N GLU A 55 -10.13 28.18 -0.86
CA GLU A 55 -11.13 28.83 0.01
C GLU A 55 -12.50 29.10 -0.65
N ARG A 56 -12.77 28.45 -1.79
CA ARG A 56 -14.06 28.51 -2.51
C ARG A 56 -15.01 27.46 -1.94
N TYR A 57 -15.40 27.66 -0.68
CA TYR A 57 -16.09 26.63 0.10
C TYR A 57 -17.51 26.31 -0.40
N ASP A 58 -18.27 27.30 -0.89
CA ASP A 58 -19.62 27.06 -1.42
C ASP A 58 -19.59 26.11 -2.63
N GLU A 59 -18.70 26.38 -3.58
CA GLU A 59 -18.51 25.54 -4.77
C GLU A 59 -17.98 24.16 -4.40
N ALA A 60 -17.10 24.08 -3.39
CA ALA A 60 -16.60 22.80 -2.89
C ALA A 60 -17.73 21.95 -2.30
N ALA A 61 -18.62 22.55 -1.50
CA ALA A 61 -19.77 21.85 -0.93
C ALA A 61 -20.68 21.30 -2.03
N ALA A 62 -20.97 22.11 -3.06
CA ALA A 62 -21.76 21.67 -4.21
C ALA A 62 -21.10 20.49 -4.95
N ALA A 63 -19.78 20.55 -5.18
CA ALA A 63 -19.05 19.47 -5.84
C ALA A 63 -19.04 18.16 -5.04
N PHE A 64 -18.98 18.21 -3.70
CA PHE A 64 -19.12 17.01 -2.87
C PHE A 64 -20.53 16.43 -2.92
N ARG A 65 -21.60 17.26 -2.86
CA ARG A 65 -22.99 16.79 -2.97
C ARG A 65 -23.20 16.07 -4.30
N GLN A 66 -22.79 16.71 -5.41
CA GLN A 66 -22.87 16.11 -6.74
C GLN A 66 -22.08 14.81 -6.84
N ALA A 67 -20.91 14.70 -6.20
CA ALA A 67 -20.15 13.46 -6.18
C ALA A 67 -20.95 12.33 -5.51
N LEU A 68 -21.52 12.59 -4.33
CA LEU A 68 -22.32 11.62 -3.56
C LEU A 68 -23.63 11.21 -4.28
N GLU A 69 -24.21 12.11 -5.08
CA GLU A 69 -25.42 11.84 -5.86
C GLU A 69 -25.14 11.01 -7.13
N LEU A 70 -24.06 11.32 -7.84
CA LEU A 70 -23.83 10.81 -9.20
C LEU A 70 -22.93 9.57 -9.24
N ALA A 71 -22.21 9.26 -8.17
CA ALA A 71 -21.25 8.18 -8.15
C ALA A 71 -21.42 7.26 -6.94
N THR A 72 -21.14 5.98 -7.17
CA THR A 72 -21.08 4.99 -6.11
C THR A 72 -19.66 4.91 -5.55
N PHE A 73 -19.53 5.11 -4.24
CA PHE A 73 -18.28 4.97 -3.51
C PHE A 73 -18.34 3.77 -2.57
N SER A 74 -17.18 3.29 -2.12
CA SER A 74 -17.14 2.37 -0.97
C SER A 74 -17.63 3.07 0.30
N SER A 75 -18.10 2.32 1.30
CA SER A 75 -18.57 2.89 2.58
C SER A 75 -17.50 3.79 3.23
N GLU A 76 -16.23 3.36 3.25
CA GLU A 76 -15.11 4.17 3.77
C GLU A 76 -14.92 5.50 3.00
N GLU A 77 -15.00 5.46 1.66
CA GLU A 77 -14.92 6.66 0.84
C GLU A 77 -16.12 7.58 1.09
N THR A 78 -17.33 7.04 1.15
CA THR A 78 -18.57 7.78 1.47
C THR A 78 -18.45 8.48 2.82
N THR A 79 -18.03 7.78 3.88
CA THR A 79 -17.80 8.35 5.21
C THR A 79 -16.81 9.51 5.16
N ARG A 80 -15.70 9.34 4.43
CA ARG A 80 -14.69 10.40 4.28
C ARG A 80 -15.20 11.60 3.49
N ILE A 81 -15.98 11.38 2.42
CA ILE A 81 -16.58 12.45 1.62
C ILE A 81 -17.62 13.21 2.45
N LEU A 82 -18.50 12.51 3.19
CA LEU A 82 -19.48 13.12 4.10
C LEU A 82 -18.81 13.95 5.19
N TYR A 83 -17.72 13.45 5.79
CA TYR A 83 -16.94 14.21 6.76
C TYR A 83 -16.35 15.49 6.16
N LEU A 84 -15.78 15.41 4.95
CA LEU A 84 -15.20 16.57 4.26
C LEU A 84 -16.29 17.57 3.86
N LEU A 85 -17.45 17.09 3.40
CA LEU A 85 -18.62 17.92 3.12
C LEU A 85 -19.05 18.66 4.39
N GLY A 86 -19.23 17.96 5.51
CA GLY A 86 -19.55 18.57 6.80
C GLY A 86 -18.56 19.67 7.20
N LYS A 87 -17.25 19.43 7.05
CA LYS A 87 -16.23 20.45 7.37
C LYS A 87 -16.28 21.65 6.44
N THR A 88 -16.66 21.42 5.20
CA THR A 88 -16.84 22.49 4.21
C THR A 88 -18.07 23.32 4.54
N LEU A 89 -19.17 22.67 4.91
CA LEU A 89 -20.41 23.30 5.33
C LEU A 89 -20.24 24.13 6.62
N GLU A 90 -19.47 23.64 7.60
CA GLU A 90 -19.06 24.44 8.76
C GLU A 90 -18.34 25.74 8.34
N SER A 91 -17.46 25.66 7.33
CA SER A 91 -16.65 26.80 6.87
C SER A 91 -17.50 27.89 6.20
N VAL A 92 -18.65 27.53 5.63
CA VAL A 92 -19.64 28.47 5.05
C VAL A 92 -20.77 28.82 6.03
N GLY A 93 -20.73 28.32 7.27
CA GLY A 93 -21.76 28.59 8.28
C GLY A 93 -23.07 27.80 8.11
N GLN A 94 -23.12 26.82 7.21
CA GLN A 94 -24.29 25.95 7.00
C GLN A 94 -24.30 24.80 8.00
N TYR A 95 -24.48 25.13 9.29
CA TYR A 95 -24.31 24.17 10.40
C TYR A 95 -25.36 23.05 10.43
N ALA A 96 -26.60 23.32 10.01
CA ALA A 96 -27.65 22.31 9.98
C ALA A 96 -27.32 21.18 9.00
N GLU A 97 -26.90 21.53 7.78
CA GLU A 97 -26.49 20.56 6.78
C GLU A 97 -25.16 19.87 7.16
N ALA A 98 -24.25 20.58 7.84
CA ALA A 98 -23.05 19.97 8.37
C ALA A 98 -23.38 18.86 9.38
N LEU A 99 -24.36 19.09 10.27
CA LEU A 99 -24.84 18.10 11.23
C LEU A 99 -25.46 16.89 10.54
N GLU A 100 -26.20 17.07 9.45
CA GLU A 100 -26.72 15.96 8.66
C GLU A 100 -25.58 15.13 8.05
N ALA A 101 -24.62 15.78 7.38
CA ALA A 101 -23.47 15.10 6.79
C ALA A 101 -22.66 14.31 7.83
N TYR A 102 -22.44 14.90 9.01
CA TYR A 102 -21.81 14.19 10.13
C TYR A 102 -22.66 13.08 10.71
N GLY A 103 -23.99 13.25 10.76
CA GLY A 103 -24.92 12.22 11.18
C GLY A 103 -24.83 10.98 10.29
N TRP A 104 -24.78 11.18 8.98
CA TRP A 104 -24.56 10.10 8.00
C TRP A 104 -23.17 9.47 8.16
N ALA A 105 -22.11 10.27 8.29
CA ALA A 105 -20.75 9.75 8.49
C ALA A 105 -20.66 8.89 9.77
N ARG A 106 -21.26 9.34 10.88
CA ARG A 106 -21.31 8.59 12.16
C ARG A 106 -22.12 7.30 12.05
N LYS A 107 -23.16 7.28 11.22
CA LYS A 107 -23.98 6.08 11.00
C LYS A 107 -23.18 4.99 10.28
N GLU A 108 -22.34 5.37 9.32
CA GLU A 108 -21.45 4.46 8.60
C GLU A 108 -20.27 4.00 9.48
N ASP A 109 -19.60 4.95 10.16
CA ASP A 109 -18.51 4.66 11.10
C ASP A 109 -18.64 5.54 12.35
N PRO A 110 -19.11 4.98 13.48
CA PRO A 110 -19.27 5.71 14.74
C PRO A 110 -17.97 6.27 15.32
N GLY A 111 -16.80 5.71 14.95
CA GLY A 111 -15.48 6.09 15.46
C GLY A 111 -14.68 6.98 14.53
N PHE A 112 -15.29 7.49 13.44
CA PHE A 112 -14.55 8.22 12.42
C PHE A 112 -14.07 9.60 12.90
N GLN A 113 -12.76 9.72 13.13
CA GLN A 113 -12.08 10.98 13.47
C GLN A 113 -12.77 11.75 14.63
N ASP A 114 -12.96 13.06 14.47
CA ASP A 114 -13.59 13.96 15.45
C ASP A 114 -15.09 14.16 15.21
N VAL A 115 -15.76 13.32 14.39
CA VAL A 115 -17.18 13.49 14.00
C VAL A 115 -18.11 13.62 15.22
N ALA A 116 -17.95 12.76 16.23
CA ALA A 116 -18.79 12.81 17.43
C ALA A 116 -18.62 14.12 18.21
N HIS A 117 -17.38 14.63 18.28
CA HIS A 117 -17.07 15.89 18.94
C HIS A 117 -17.63 17.08 18.15
N ARG A 118 -17.52 17.06 16.82
CA ARG A 118 -18.12 18.06 15.91
C ARG A 118 -19.62 18.16 16.10
N ILE A 119 -20.32 17.03 16.08
CA ILE A 119 -21.77 16.98 16.31
C ILE A 119 -22.11 17.59 17.67
N LYS A 120 -21.43 17.15 18.74
CA LYS A 120 -21.68 17.67 20.10
C LYS A 120 -21.46 19.19 20.17
N HIS A 121 -20.38 19.69 19.59
CA HIS A 121 -20.04 21.11 19.58
C HIS A 121 -21.09 21.94 18.84
N LEU A 122 -21.47 21.55 17.63
CA LEU A 122 -22.48 22.24 16.82
C LEU A 122 -23.86 22.23 17.51
N LEU A 123 -24.26 21.10 18.10
CA LEU A 123 -25.51 21.00 18.86
C LEU A 123 -25.50 21.85 20.15
N SER A 124 -24.33 22.07 20.73
CA SER A 124 -24.15 22.94 21.91
C SER A 124 -24.11 24.43 21.54
N GLY A 125 -24.37 24.79 20.28
CA GLY A 125 -24.34 26.16 19.79
C GLY A 125 -22.95 26.69 19.43
N GLY A 126 -21.92 25.83 19.44
CA GLY A 126 -20.57 26.19 19.04
C GLY A 126 -20.52 26.53 17.56
N ARG A 127 -20.26 27.80 17.23
CA ARG A 127 -20.07 28.29 15.85
C ARG A 127 -18.61 28.70 15.70
N GLY A 128 -17.87 27.99 14.85
CA GLY A 128 -16.45 28.26 14.61
C GLY A 128 -15.55 27.03 14.83
N PRO A 129 -14.22 27.24 14.80
CA PRO A 129 -13.26 26.15 14.92
C PRO A 129 -13.49 25.36 16.21
N LEU A 130 -13.52 24.04 16.10
CA LEU A 130 -13.52 23.19 17.28
C LEU A 130 -12.35 23.58 18.19
N PRO A 131 -12.57 23.77 19.51
CA PRO A 131 -11.49 23.85 20.47
C PRO A 131 -10.54 22.66 20.30
N PRO A 132 -9.23 22.83 20.53
CA PRO A 132 -8.28 21.72 20.45
C PRO A 132 -8.81 20.54 21.26
N TYR A 133 -9.05 19.44 20.57
CA TYR A 133 -9.50 18.21 21.17
C TYR A 133 -8.39 17.71 22.10
N GLN A 134 -8.56 17.90 23.41
CA GLN A 134 -7.80 17.14 24.41
C GLN A 134 -8.37 15.73 24.39
N GLN A 135 -7.85 14.93 23.47
CA GLN A 135 -8.02 13.49 23.53
C GLN A 135 -7.50 13.06 24.90
N ASP A 136 -8.36 12.44 25.71
CA ASP A 136 -7.97 11.85 26.97
C ASP A 136 -7.05 10.66 26.63
N ASP A 137 -5.78 10.99 26.39
CA ASP A 137 -4.70 10.13 25.89
C ASP A 137 -4.48 8.92 26.81
N GLN A 138 -5.03 8.97 28.02
CA GLN A 138 -5.03 7.92 29.02
C GLN A 138 -5.61 6.61 28.47
N SER A 139 -6.67 6.62 27.66
CA SER A 139 -7.30 5.37 27.20
C SER A 139 -6.38 4.51 26.32
N TRP A 140 -5.72 5.13 25.34
CA TRP A 140 -4.83 4.42 24.43
C TRP A 140 -3.45 4.19 25.03
N VAL A 141 -2.94 5.15 25.82
CA VAL A 141 -1.65 5.03 26.54
C VAL A 141 -1.75 4.00 27.67
N GLU A 142 -2.87 3.89 28.38
CA GLU A 142 -3.10 2.82 29.36
C GLU A 142 -3.31 1.47 28.69
N ALA A 143 -4.01 1.41 27.54
CA ALA A 143 -4.12 0.20 26.75
C ALA A 143 -2.75 -0.27 26.23
N MET A 144 -1.89 0.66 25.83
CA MET A 144 -0.51 0.38 25.41
C MET A 144 0.41 0.08 26.60
N ARG A 145 0.22 0.70 27.76
CA ARG A 145 0.97 0.43 29.00
C ARG A 145 0.62 -0.95 29.55
N ARG A 146 -0.67 -1.36 29.52
CA ARG A 146 -1.11 -2.73 29.86
C ARG A 146 -0.54 -3.77 28.89
N ARG A 147 -0.52 -3.47 27.58
CA ARG A 147 0.15 -4.32 26.57
C ARG A 147 1.67 -4.36 26.76
N GLY A 148 2.29 -3.23 27.11
CA GLY A 148 3.72 -3.07 27.31
C GLY A 148 4.22 -3.80 28.55
N GLN A 149 3.48 -3.79 29.66
CA GLN A 149 3.82 -4.53 30.89
C GLN A 149 3.73 -6.05 30.73
N GLN A 150 2.98 -6.57 29.74
CA GLN A 150 2.98 -7.99 29.39
C GLN A 150 4.13 -8.40 28.47
N LEU A 151 4.73 -7.44 27.75
CA LEU A 151 5.78 -7.70 26.74
C LEU A 151 7.20 -7.40 27.25
N THR A 152 7.35 -6.62 28.32
CA THR A 152 8.66 -6.23 28.88
C THR A 152 9.55 -7.39 29.32
N PRO A 153 9.10 -8.46 30.00
CA PRO A 153 10.02 -9.52 30.41
C PRO A 153 10.46 -10.42 29.24
N GLN A 154 9.68 -10.52 28.17
CA GLN A 154 10.00 -11.35 27.01
C GLN A 154 10.95 -10.63 26.04
N ILE A 155 10.77 -9.32 25.85
CA ILE A 155 11.67 -8.52 25.00
C ILE A 155 13.02 -8.32 25.69
N LEU A 156 13.04 -8.09 27.01
CA LEU A 156 14.30 -7.97 27.76
C LEU A 156 15.08 -9.28 27.81
N SER A 157 14.42 -10.44 27.88
CA SER A 157 15.10 -11.74 27.83
C SER A 157 15.65 -12.04 26.43
N LEU A 158 14.93 -11.68 25.36
CA LEU A 158 15.43 -11.79 23.99
C LEU A 158 16.59 -10.83 23.71
N LEU A 159 16.57 -9.63 24.27
CA LEU A 159 17.67 -8.66 24.15
C LEU A 159 18.90 -9.08 24.97
N ASP A 160 18.76 -9.67 26.16
CA ASP A 160 19.88 -10.24 26.93
C ASP A 160 20.49 -11.48 26.24
N GLN A 161 19.67 -12.32 25.62
CA GLN A 161 20.12 -13.45 24.80
C GLN A 161 20.83 -13.00 23.51
N LEU A 162 20.34 -11.95 22.86
CA LEU A 162 21.01 -11.30 21.73
C LEU A 162 22.30 -10.61 22.16
N TRP A 163 22.35 -9.98 23.33
CA TRP A 163 23.57 -9.32 23.83
C TRP A 163 24.69 -10.33 24.13
N LYS A 164 24.32 -11.50 24.68
CA LYS A 164 25.23 -12.63 24.89
C LYS A 164 25.68 -13.30 23.58
N SER A 165 24.89 -13.25 22.51
CA SER A 165 25.26 -13.84 21.21
C SER A 165 26.00 -12.87 20.27
N VAL A 166 25.84 -11.56 20.49
CA VAL A 166 26.45 -10.49 19.67
C VAL A 166 27.73 -9.92 20.31
N GLY A 167 28.12 -10.39 21.50
CA GLY A 167 29.36 -10.03 22.22
C GLY A 167 30.69 -10.36 21.52
N GLY A 168 30.72 -10.58 20.21
CA GLY A 168 31.93 -10.74 19.39
C GLY A 168 32.14 -9.67 18.32
N TYR A 169 31.21 -8.73 18.14
CA TYR A 169 31.30 -7.74 17.05
C TYR A 169 32.00 -6.42 17.43
N ALA A 170 32.20 -6.16 18.73
CA ALA A 170 32.88 -4.95 19.21
C ALA A 170 34.43 -5.01 19.10
N GLU A 171 35.03 -6.18 18.90
CA GLU A 171 36.50 -6.30 18.76
C GLU A 171 37.01 -6.03 17.34
N ARG A 172 36.13 -5.85 16.34
CA ARG A 172 36.54 -5.82 14.92
C ARG A 172 36.43 -4.48 14.20
N LEU A 173 36.07 -3.39 14.88
CA LEU A 173 36.12 -2.04 14.30
C LEU A 173 36.70 -1.03 15.31
N GLY A 174 38.01 -1.14 15.55
CA GLY A 174 38.80 -0.21 16.35
C GLY A 174 40.14 0.13 15.67
N THR A 175 40.09 1.11 14.78
CA THR A 175 41.16 2.07 14.42
C THR A 175 42.55 1.59 14.02
N ASN A 176 42.93 1.96 12.80
CA ASN A 176 44.30 2.08 12.31
C ASN A 176 45.07 3.14 13.14
N ARG A 177 46.17 2.74 13.80
CA ARG A 177 47.26 3.64 14.21
C ARG A 177 48.60 2.91 14.23
N GLY A 178 49.36 3.11 13.15
CA GLY A 178 50.79 3.41 13.22
C GLY A 178 51.78 2.25 13.35
N GLY A 179 52.68 2.16 12.37
CA GLY A 179 54.10 1.96 12.67
C GLY A 179 54.80 0.76 12.05
N ARG A 180 55.55 1.04 10.98
CA ARG A 180 56.90 0.54 10.62
C ARG A 180 57.13 -0.95 10.30
N ARG A 181 57.78 -1.14 9.13
CA ARG A 181 58.94 -2.01 8.77
C ARG A 181 58.81 -3.50 9.15
N GLU A 182 58.95 -4.48 8.27
CA GLU A 182 60.07 -4.76 7.37
C GLU A 182 59.66 -5.93 6.43
N SER A 183 60.26 -6.00 5.22
CA SER A 183 60.36 -7.23 4.41
C SER A 183 61.56 -8.07 4.92
N PRO A 184 61.87 -9.32 4.48
CA PRO A 184 61.42 -10.01 3.26
C PRO A 184 61.30 -11.57 3.29
N SER A 185 60.89 -12.11 2.14
CA SER A 185 61.51 -13.26 1.41
C SER A 185 61.01 -14.72 1.55
N VAL A 186 61.07 -15.37 0.37
CA VAL A 186 61.36 -16.80 0.04
C VAL A 186 60.19 -17.78 -0.21
N ARG A 187 60.08 -18.17 -1.50
CA ARG A 187 59.90 -19.52 -2.15
C ARG A 187 58.81 -20.47 -1.58
N ASP A 188 58.16 -21.36 -2.33
CA ASP A 188 58.58 -22.16 -3.48
C ASP A 188 57.35 -22.83 -4.16
N ALA A 189 57.64 -23.42 -5.33
CA ALA A 189 56.95 -24.44 -6.14
C ALA A 189 55.69 -25.16 -5.60
N GLY A 190 54.74 -25.67 -6.40
CA GLY A 190 54.69 -25.94 -7.83
C GLY A 190 53.58 -26.99 -8.14
N HIS A 191 53.56 -27.43 -9.40
CA HIS A 191 52.81 -28.54 -10.02
C HIS A 191 51.35 -28.26 -10.46
N GLN A 192 51.07 -27.97 -11.76
CA GLN A 192 51.00 -28.86 -12.95
C GLN A 192 49.90 -29.95 -12.83
N SER A 193 48.76 -29.76 -13.51
CA SER A 193 48.40 -30.30 -14.85
C SER A 193 47.82 -31.72 -14.78
N GLY A 194 46.79 -32.13 -15.50
CA GLY A 194 45.98 -31.52 -16.55
C GLY A 194 45.00 -32.57 -17.11
N HIS A 195 44.16 -32.16 -18.06
CA HIS A 195 43.48 -32.94 -19.12
C HIS A 195 42.59 -34.14 -18.67
N ARG A 196 41.40 -34.37 -19.24
CA ARG A 196 41.07 -34.40 -20.67
C ARG A 196 39.55 -34.57 -20.82
N GLU A 197 38.99 -33.95 -21.85
CA GLU A 197 37.65 -34.22 -22.40
C GLU A 197 37.50 -35.69 -22.83
N LEU A 198 36.24 -36.15 -22.90
CA LEU A 198 35.62 -36.77 -24.10
C LEU A 198 34.16 -37.16 -23.79
N THR A 199 33.21 -36.47 -24.42
CA THR A 199 31.84 -36.98 -24.74
C THR A 199 31.90 -37.90 -25.98
N PRO A 200 30.83 -38.55 -26.49
CA PRO A 200 29.45 -38.76 -25.99
C PRO A 200 28.97 -40.23 -26.08
N THR A 201 27.80 -40.58 -25.52
CA THR A 201 26.74 -41.37 -26.21
C THR A 201 25.44 -41.44 -25.43
N ARG A 202 24.36 -41.51 -26.21
CA ARG A 202 22.92 -41.57 -25.87
C ARG A 202 22.56 -42.67 -24.86
N GLY A 203 21.61 -42.34 -23.99
CA GLY A 203 20.73 -43.34 -23.38
C GLY A 203 20.02 -42.84 -22.12
N SER A 204 18.73 -42.54 -22.27
CA SER A 204 17.70 -42.69 -21.22
C SER A 204 17.74 -41.70 -20.04
N LEU A 205 16.77 -40.78 -20.04
CA LEU A 205 16.31 -40.08 -18.84
C LEU A 205 15.89 -41.11 -17.77
N PRO A 206 16.14 -40.80 -16.50
CA PRO A 206 15.01 -40.77 -15.58
C PRO A 206 14.94 -39.44 -14.84
N ALA A 207 13.72 -38.95 -14.78
CA ALA A 207 13.31 -37.83 -13.95
C ALA A 207 13.34 -38.23 -12.47
N SER A 208 14.05 -37.46 -11.65
CA SER A 208 13.72 -37.30 -10.23
C SER A 208 14.49 -36.11 -9.63
N ARG A 209 14.14 -34.89 -10.06
CA ARG A 209 14.40 -33.73 -9.22
C ARG A 209 13.42 -33.76 -8.06
N ASP A 210 13.99 -33.77 -6.86
CA ASP A 210 13.37 -33.48 -5.57
C ASP A 210 12.15 -32.56 -5.68
N ARG A 211 10.96 -33.17 -5.70
CA ARG A 211 9.72 -32.48 -5.35
C ARG A 211 9.75 -32.25 -3.84
N LYS A 212 10.39 -31.15 -3.40
CA LYS A 212 9.94 -30.47 -2.17
C LYS A 212 8.44 -30.31 -2.32
N ARG A 213 7.68 -31.03 -1.49
CA ARG A 213 6.21 -31.15 -1.55
C ARG A 213 5.60 -29.81 -1.94
N ASP A 214 5.04 -29.80 -3.13
CA ASP A 214 4.32 -28.65 -3.64
C ASP A 214 3.00 -28.54 -2.85
N ASN A 215 3.04 -27.85 -1.71
CA ASN A 215 1.89 -27.66 -0.82
C ASN A 215 0.88 -26.63 -1.38
N ARG A 216 0.88 -26.40 -2.69
CA ARG A 216 0.06 -25.40 -3.37
C ARG A 216 -1.36 -25.96 -3.58
N GLN A 217 -2.33 -25.26 -3.03
CA GLN A 217 -3.75 -25.62 -3.09
C GLN A 217 -4.42 -25.25 -4.44
N HIS A 218 -3.77 -24.43 -5.26
CA HIS A 218 -4.32 -23.94 -6.53
C HIS A 218 -3.27 -23.92 -7.64
N VAL A 219 -3.73 -24.22 -8.87
CA VAL A 219 -2.94 -24.08 -10.10
C VAL A 219 -2.64 -22.60 -10.35
N ARG A 220 -1.38 -22.29 -10.70
CA ARG A 220 -0.94 -20.92 -11.00
C ARG A 220 -1.03 -20.64 -12.49
N VAL A 221 -1.54 -19.46 -12.81
CA VAL A 221 -1.66 -18.97 -14.18
C VAL A 221 -0.57 -17.94 -14.39
N ALA A 222 0.22 -18.14 -15.45
CA ALA A 222 1.23 -17.17 -15.85
C ALA A 222 0.50 -15.89 -16.29
N VAL A 223 0.73 -14.81 -15.55
CA VAL A 223 0.24 -13.46 -15.85
C VAL A 223 1.41 -12.50 -15.63
N GLN A 224 1.36 -11.33 -16.25
CA GLN A 224 2.26 -10.23 -15.97
C GLN A 224 1.40 -8.98 -15.77
N LEU A 225 1.16 -8.64 -14.50
CA LEU A 225 0.30 -7.52 -14.13
C LEU A 225 1.10 -6.51 -13.32
N HIS A 226 0.89 -5.21 -13.58
CA HIS A 226 1.49 -4.18 -12.73
C HIS A 226 0.85 -4.24 -11.34
N SER A 227 1.63 -4.00 -10.29
CA SER A 227 1.17 -4.06 -8.90
C SER A 227 1.89 -3.07 -7.99
N HIS A 228 1.15 -2.51 -7.04
CA HIS A 228 1.68 -1.65 -5.98
C HIS A 228 1.41 -2.34 -4.65
N PHE A 229 2.36 -2.29 -3.73
CA PHE A 229 2.18 -2.87 -2.40
C PHE A 229 2.63 -1.93 -1.29
N SER A 230 2.01 -2.06 -0.12
CA SER A 230 2.40 -1.32 1.08
C SER A 230 2.14 -2.13 2.35
N SER A 231 2.86 -1.83 3.44
CA SER A 231 2.62 -2.41 4.76
C SER A 231 2.31 -1.33 5.79
N ARG A 232 1.13 -1.43 6.43
CA ARG A 232 0.70 -0.51 7.48
C ARG A 232 1.58 -0.54 8.74
N GLY A 233 2.19 -1.69 9.04
CA GLY A 233 2.93 -1.89 10.29
C GLY A 233 4.43 -1.58 10.25
N GLN A 234 5.02 -1.52 9.05
CA GLN A 234 6.48 -1.39 8.88
C GLN A 234 6.90 -0.25 7.95
N MET A 235 5.99 0.67 7.60
CA MET A 235 6.25 1.87 6.79
C MET A 235 7.04 1.58 5.50
N MET A 236 6.68 0.50 4.80
CA MET A 236 7.30 0.11 3.52
C MET A 236 6.26 0.14 2.40
N ALA A 237 6.68 0.57 1.22
CA ALA A 237 5.88 0.54 0.00
C ALA A 237 6.78 0.36 -1.23
N GLY A 238 6.23 -0.20 -2.30
CA GLY A 238 6.95 -0.42 -3.54
C GLY A 238 6.04 -0.78 -4.70
N GLU A 239 6.61 -0.78 -5.89
CA GLU A 239 5.97 -1.23 -7.13
C GLU A 239 6.62 -2.52 -7.62
N GLY A 240 5.88 -3.33 -8.37
CA GLY A 240 6.40 -4.56 -8.94
C GLY A 240 5.46 -5.23 -9.91
N GLU A 241 5.96 -6.25 -10.59
CA GLU A 241 5.17 -7.08 -11.49
C GLU A 241 4.67 -8.33 -10.80
N LEU A 242 3.36 -8.52 -10.80
CA LEU A 242 2.71 -9.73 -10.33
C LEU A 242 2.77 -10.82 -11.40
N ARG A 243 3.24 -11.99 -10.99
CA ARG A 243 3.37 -13.21 -11.78
C ARG A 243 2.78 -14.43 -11.05
N ASP A 244 2.52 -15.49 -11.81
CA ASP A 244 2.02 -16.79 -11.32
C ASP A 244 0.82 -16.68 -10.36
N LEU A 245 -0.24 -16.00 -10.81
CA LEU A 245 -1.44 -15.74 -10.02
C LEU A 245 -2.25 -17.02 -9.78
N SER A 246 -2.79 -17.13 -8.58
CA SER A 246 -3.77 -18.13 -8.19
C SER A 246 -4.80 -17.51 -7.24
N PRO A 247 -5.95 -18.18 -6.98
CA PRO A 247 -6.91 -17.73 -5.98
C PRO A 247 -6.31 -17.51 -4.57
N GLY A 248 -5.20 -18.18 -4.23
CA GLY A 248 -4.60 -18.14 -2.90
C GLY A 248 -3.26 -17.39 -2.82
N GLY A 249 -2.76 -16.82 -3.91
CA GLY A 249 -1.48 -16.11 -3.87
C GLY A 249 -0.86 -15.86 -5.24
N CYS A 250 0.26 -15.14 -5.22
CA CYS A 250 1.03 -14.81 -6.42
C CYS A 250 2.53 -14.64 -6.08
N ARG A 251 3.33 -14.43 -7.11
CA ARG A 251 4.71 -13.95 -7.03
C ARG A 251 4.74 -12.48 -7.45
N VAL A 252 5.60 -11.67 -6.82
CA VAL A 252 5.83 -10.27 -7.20
C VAL A 252 7.32 -10.07 -7.44
N THR A 253 7.67 -9.46 -8.57
CA THR A 253 9.03 -9.03 -8.90
C THR A 253 9.15 -7.53 -8.64
N SER A 254 10.04 -7.12 -7.75
CA SER A 254 10.20 -5.72 -7.33
C SER A 254 11.64 -5.45 -6.86
N PRO A 255 12.23 -4.26 -7.11
CA PRO A 255 13.53 -3.90 -6.55
C PRO A 255 13.52 -3.74 -5.02
N VAL A 256 12.34 -3.61 -4.40
CA VAL A 256 12.20 -3.45 -2.95
C VAL A 256 12.24 -4.81 -2.25
N ALA A 257 13.20 -5.00 -1.35
CA ALA A 257 13.32 -6.22 -0.57
C ALA A 257 12.29 -6.23 0.57
N VAL A 258 11.35 -7.19 0.53
CA VAL A 258 10.32 -7.35 1.56
C VAL A 258 10.64 -8.56 2.44
N PRO A 259 10.73 -8.42 3.78
CA PRO A 259 10.96 -9.55 4.68
C PRO A 259 9.82 -10.58 4.67
N VAL A 260 10.15 -11.84 4.96
CA VAL A 260 9.15 -12.90 5.13
C VAL A 260 8.33 -12.64 6.39
N GLY A 261 7.01 -12.91 6.33
CA GLY A 261 6.07 -12.71 7.44
C GLY A 261 5.40 -11.34 7.45
N VAL A 262 5.85 -10.40 6.62
CA VAL A 262 5.20 -9.08 6.49
C VAL A 262 3.83 -9.23 5.83
N MET A 263 2.86 -8.51 6.39
CA MET A 263 1.54 -8.37 5.79
C MET A 263 1.53 -7.16 4.85
N LEU A 264 1.15 -7.40 3.60
CA LEU A 264 1.04 -6.39 2.56
C LEU A 264 -0.41 -6.17 2.15
N GLU A 265 -0.74 -4.94 1.85
CA GLU A 265 -1.85 -4.60 0.96
C GLU A 265 -1.31 -4.49 -0.46
N CYS A 266 -1.89 -5.27 -1.39
CA CYS A 266 -1.46 -5.30 -2.79
C CYS A 266 -2.56 -4.80 -3.70
N CYS A 267 -2.32 -3.71 -4.44
CA CYS A 267 -3.18 -3.24 -5.52
C CYS A 267 -2.68 -3.81 -6.85
N ILE A 268 -3.55 -4.50 -7.58
CA ILE A 268 -3.23 -5.17 -8.85
C ILE A 268 -3.93 -4.42 -9.97
N PHE A 269 -3.20 -4.21 -11.07
CA PHE A 269 -3.67 -3.51 -12.26
C PHE A 269 -3.70 -4.48 -13.46
N PRO A 270 -4.84 -5.17 -13.68
CA PRO A 270 -5.02 -6.02 -14.86
C PRO A 270 -4.99 -5.22 -16.16
N GLN A 271 -4.53 -5.83 -17.25
CA GLN A 271 -4.64 -5.24 -18.59
C GLN A 271 -6.03 -5.51 -19.17
N GLY A 272 -6.65 -4.50 -19.81
CA GLY A 272 -7.97 -4.61 -20.46
C GLY A 272 -9.16 -4.11 -19.62
N ALA A 273 -10.34 -4.70 -19.80
CA ALA A 273 -11.62 -4.24 -19.23
C ALA A 273 -11.88 -4.64 -17.76
N ILE A 274 -10.85 -5.09 -17.03
CA ILE A 274 -10.97 -5.50 -15.62
C ILE A 274 -10.42 -4.37 -14.75
N ASN A 275 -11.30 -3.80 -13.91
CA ASN A 275 -10.91 -2.73 -12.98
C ASN A 275 -9.79 -3.19 -12.03
N PRO A 276 -8.84 -2.30 -11.68
CA PRO A 276 -7.88 -2.56 -10.63
C PRO A 276 -8.57 -2.94 -9.32
N PHE A 277 -7.95 -3.84 -8.57
CA PHE A 277 -8.49 -4.32 -7.32
C PHE A 277 -7.40 -4.50 -6.26
N THR A 278 -7.82 -4.47 -5.00
CA THR A 278 -6.91 -4.54 -3.85
C THR A 278 -7.11 -5.82 -3.08
N ILE A 279 -6.00 -6.46 -2.74
CA ILE A 279 -5.90 -7.56 -1.79
C ILE A 279 -5.45 -6.95 -0.46
N GLU A 280 -6.34 -6.97 0.52
CA GLU A 280 -6.15 -6.31 1.83
C GLU A 280 -5.13 -7.04 2.71
N GLY A 281 -5.01 -8.36 2.54
CA GLY A 281 -4.06 -9.17 3.29
C GLY A 281 -3.32 -10.13 2.37
N ALA A 282 -2.06 -9.80 2.10
CA ALA A 282 -1.12 -10.63 1.38
C ALA A 282 0.14 -10.85 2.24
N MET A 283 0.24 -12.04 2.85
CA MET A 283 1.36 -12.40 3.71
C MET A 283 2.55 -12.88 2.88
N VAL A 284 3.72 -12.28 3.07
CA VAL A 284 4.96 -12.73 2.40
C VAL A 284 5.38 -14.08 2.97
N ARG A 285 5.46 -15.11 2.11
CA ARG A 285 5.80 -16.50 2.48
C ARG A 285 7.25 -16.85 2.20
N TRP A 286 7.85 -16.20 1.22
CA TRP A 286 9.27 -16.32 0.88
C TRP A 286 9.72 -15.05 0.18
N SER A 287 11.00 -14.73 0.28
CA SER A 287 11.62 -13.55 -0.32
C SER A 287 13.01 -13.90 -0.85
N ARG A 288 13.36 -13.34 -2.01
CA ARG A 288 14.64 -13.49 -2.72
C ARG A 288 15.05 -12.11 -3.27
N PRO A 289 16.29 -11.95 -3.74
CA PRO A 289 16.67 -10.72 -4.44
C PRO A 289 15.71 -10.47 -5.61
N GLN A 290 15.06 -9.31 -5.59
CA GLN A 290 14.12 -8.82 -6.60
C GLN A 290 12.80 -9.58 -6.79
N GLU A 291 12.52 -10.64 -6.03
CA GLU A 291 11.23 -11.35 -6.10
C GLU A 291 10.79 -11.88 -4.74
N PHE A 292 9.49 -11.87 -4.48
CA PHE A 292 8.90 -12.47 -3.29
C PHE A 292 7.55 -13.12 -3.60
N GLY A 293 7.16 -14.08 -2.77
CA GLY A 293 5.89 -14.77 -2.91
C GLY A 293 4.94 -14.41 -1.78
N VAL A 294 3.68 -14.14 -2.13
CA VAL A 294 2.64 -13.82 -1.16
C VAL A 294 1.53 -14.87 -1.17
N ALA A 295 0.99 -15.14 0.01
CA ALA A 295 -0.26 -15.86 0.19
C ALA A 295 -1.36 -14.88 0.55
N PHE A 296 -2.49 -14.98 -0.13
CA PHE A 296 -3.64 -14.12 0.15
C PHE A 296 -4.37 -14.66 1.40
N THR A 297 -4.43 -13.84 2.44
CA THR A 297 -5.04 -14.17 3.72
C THR A 297 -6.37 -13.45 3.93
N THR A 298 -6.52 -12.27 3.32
CA THR A 298 -7.74 -11.44 3.44
C THR A 298 -8.11 -10.92 2.06
N ILE A 299 -9.22 -11.43 1.51
CA ILE A 299 -9.73 -11.09 0.18
C ILE A 299 -11.23 -10.82 0.29
N ARG A 300 -11.69 -9.69 -0.27
CA ARG A 300 -13.13 -9.43 -0.40
C ARG A 300 -13.78 -10.40 -1.40
N PRO A 301 -15.03 -10.85 -1.19
CA PRO A 301 -15.70 -11.80 -2.09
C PRO A 301 -15.76 -11.35 -3.56
N GLY A 302 -15.93 -10.04 -3.80
CA GLY A 302 -15.90 -9.47 -5.16
C GLY A 302 -14.54 -9.59 -5.84
N VAL A 303 -13.47 -9.32 -5.09
CA VAL A 303 -12.08 -9.44 -5.56
C VAL A 303 -11.71 -10.90 -5.81
N GLN A 304 -12.17 -11.82 -4.96
CA GLN A 304 -11.97 -13.26 -5.16
C GLN A 304 -12.57 -13.74 -6.50
N ARG A 305 -13.74 -13.22 -6.89
CA ARG A 305 -14.35 -13.51 -8.20
C ARG A 305 -13.51 -12.97 -9.35
N GLN A 306 -12.95 -11.76 -9.21
CA GLN A 306 -12.07 -11.16 -10.22
C GLN A 306 -10.77 -11.96 -10.39
N ILE A 307 -10.14 -12.37 -9.28
CA ILE A 307 -8.95 -13.24 -9.32
C ILE A 307 -9.28 -14.57 -10.01
N ALA A 308 -10.43 -15.19 -9.67
CA ALA A 308 -10.88 -16.41 -10.32
C ALA A 308 -11.20 -16.23 -11.81
N GLN A 309 -11.66 -15.05 -12.23
CA GLN A 309 -11.86 -14.71 -13.64
C GLN A 309 -10.54 -14.54 -14.38
N LEU A 310 -9.57 -13.84 -13.78
CA LEU A 310 -8.21 -13.68 -14.34
C LEU A 310 -7.49 -15.02 -14.46
N CYS A 311 -7.70 -15.95 -13.52
CA CYS A 311 -7.15 -17.29 -13.62
C CYS A 311 -7.82 -18.13 -14.73
N ARG A 312 -9.04 -17.78 -15.15
CA ARG A 312 -9.76 -18.51 -16.21
C ARG A 312 -9.48 -17.97 -17.60
N GLN A 313 -9.33 -16.65 -17.72
CA GLN A 313 -8.91 -15.99 -18.94
C GLN A 313 -7.41 -16.21 -19.09
N ARG A 314 -6.99 -17.25 -19.82
CA ARG A 314 -5.59 -17.46 -20.19
C ARG A 314 -5.14 -16.28 -21.06
N ILE A 315 -4.70 -15.18 -20.47
CA ILE A 315 -4.11 -14.06 -21.20
C ILE A 315 -2.79 -14.59 -21.77
N PRO A 316 -2.66 -14.79 -23.09
CA PRO A 316 -1.40 -15.23 -23.67
C PRO A 316 -0.36 -14.12 -23.48
N LEU A 317 0.84 -14.49 -23.04
CA LEU A 317 2.00 -13.62 -23.06
C LEU A 317 2.26 -13.26 -24.54
N GLY A 318 2.03 -12.00 -24.88
CA GLY A 318 2.48 -11.40 -26.15
C GLY A 318 3.92 -10.95 -26.03
#